data_AF-A0A354BLQ9-F1
#
_entry.id   AF-A0A354BLQ9-F1
#
_cell.length_a   1.000
_cell.length_b   1.000
_cell.length_c   1.000
_cell.angle_alpha   90.00
_cell.angle_beta   90.00
_cell.angle_gamma   90.00
#
_symmetry.space_group_name_H-M   'P 1'
#
loop_
_entity.id
_entity.type
_entity.pdbx_description
1 polymer ?
#
loop_
_entity_poly.entity_id
_entity_poly.type
_entity_poly.pdbx_seq_one_letter_code
_entity_poly.pdbx_strand_id
1 'polypeptide(L)'
;LAVVGTILSTVVTGLLGYVLFAWVGLPLPFLYCLLFGGLISPTDPIAVMGVLRQARLPKALEMKIVGESLFNDGVGVVLFLVVLNLVPKEMVHVTDVLVL
;
A
#
# COMPACT_ATOMS: atom_id res chain seq x y z
N LEU A 1 5.22 13.98 -5.28
CA LEU A 1 3.97 13.66 -4.56
C LEU A 1 3.92 12.17 -4.26
N ALA A 2 4.09 11.29 -5.26
CA ALA A 2 4.34 9.84 -5.11
C ALA A 2 4.96 9.40 -3.76
N VAL A 3 6.20 9.81 -3.43
CA VAL A 3 6.87 9.37 -2.18
C VAL A 3 6.07 9.70 -0.93
N VAL A 4 5.81 10.98 -0.71
CA VAL A 4 5.14 11.46 0.50
C VAL A 4 3.71 10.94 0.55
N GLY A 5 3.03 10.87 -0.60
CA GLY A 5 1.69 10.31 -0.74
C GLY A 5 1.65 8.82 -0.38
N THR A 6 2.57 8.01 -0.89
CA THR A 6 2.63 6.57 -0.58
C THR A 6 2.97 6.31 0.87
N ILE A 7 3.89 7.09 1.47
CA ILE A 7 4.22 6.97 2.89
C ILE A 7 3.00 7.32 3.75
N LEU A 8 2.35 8.46 3.47
CA LEU A 8 1.14 8.86 4.19
C LEU A 8 0.01 7.86 4.01
N SER A 9 -0.23 7.39 2.78
CA SER A 9 -1.22 6.36 2.48
C SER A 9 -0.95 5.09 3.27
N THR A 10 0.30 4.64 3.32
CA THR A 10 0.71 3.44 4.07
C THR A 10 0.39 3.58 5.56
N VAL A 11 0.72 4.74 6.15
CA VAL A 11 0.45 5.00 7.57
C VAL A 11 -1.05 5.09 7.84
N VAL A 12 -1.79 5.81 7.01
CA VAL A 12 -3.24 6.00 7.18
C VAL A 12 -3.98 4.67 7.03
N THR A 13 -3.70 3.92 5.96
CA THR A 13 -4.33 2.61 5.73
C THR A 13 -3.93 1.58 6.79
N GLY A 14 -2.68 1.60 7.24
CA GLY A 14 -2.23 0.74 8.35
C GLY A 14 -2.91 1.07 9.68
N LEU A 15 -3.07 2.36 10.01
CA LEU A 15 -3.79 2.79 11.21
C LEU A 15 -5.29 2.44 11.14
N LEU A 16 -5.93 2.71 10.00
CA LEU A 16 -7.33 2.35 9.77
C LEU A 16 -7.51 0.83 9.88
N GLY A 17 -6.63 0.06 9.24
CA GLY A 17 -6.62 -1.40 9.35
C GLY A 17 -6.54 -1.86 10.80
N TYR A 18 -5.59 -1.33 11.57
CA TYR A 18 -5.41 -1.69 12.98
C TYR A 18 -6.68 -1.48 13.82
N VAL A 19 -7.36 -0.33 13.63
CA VAL A 19 -8.63 -0.04 14.33
C VAL A 19 -9.76 -0.95 13.84
N LEU A 20 -9.90 -1.14 12.53
CA LEU A 20 -10.97 -1.94 11.94
C LEU A 20 -10.86 -3.42 12.32
N PHE A 21 -9.66 -3.99 12.24
CA PHE A 21 -9.40 -5.38 12.60
C PHE A 21 -9.69 -5.64 14.08
N ALA A 22 -9.29 -4.72 14.97
CA ALA A 22 -9.67 -4.79 16.38
C ALA A 22 -11.19 -4.72 16.59
N TRP A 23 -11.89 -3.87 15.83
CA TRP A 23 -13.34 -3.69 15.95
C TRP A 23 -14.14 -4.91 15.48
N VAL A 24 -13.66 -5.62 14.45
CA VAL A 24 -14.28 -6.84 13.91
C VAL A 24 -13.93 -8.09 14.76
N GLY A 25 -13.14 -7.93 15.82
CA GLY A 25 -12.77 -9.02 16.73
C GLY A 25 -11.55 -9.84 16.27
N LEU A 26 -10.77 -9.32 15.32
CA LEU A 26 -9.54 -9.93 14.80
C LEU A 26 -8.34 -9.01 15.04
N PRO A 27 -7.90 -8.79 16.29
CA PRO A 27 -6.83 -7.84 16.58
C PRO A 27 -5.52 -8.30 15.96
N LEU A 28 -5.07 -7.59 14.92
CA LEU A 28 -3.78 -7.82 14.29
C LEU A 28 -2.70 -6.90 14.88
N PRO A 29 -1.45 -7.38 15.01
CA PRO A 29 -0.29 -6.53 15.27
C PRO A 29 -0.22 -5.33 14.32
N PHE A 30 0.10 -4.15 14.87
CA PHE A 30 0.18 -2.92 14.07
C PHE A 30 1.15 -3.03 12.88
N LEU A 31 2.26 -3.77 13.04
CA LEU A 31 3.22 -4.00 11.96
C LEU A 31 2.61 -4.80 10.78
N TYR A 32 1.69 -5.74 11.03
CA TYR A 32 0.99 -6.44 9.95
C TYR A 32 -0.01 -5.53 9.24
N CYS A 33 -0.68 -4.64 9.97
CA CYS A 33 -1.53 -3.62 9.34
C CYS A 33 -0.72 -2.62 8.52
N LEU A 34 0.48 -2.25 8.98
CA LEU A 34 1.38 -1.37 8.24
C LEU A 34 1.98 -2.06 7.00
N LEU A 35 2.27 -3.36 7.07
CA LEU A 35 2.62 -4.19 5.92
C LEU A 35 1.52 -4.21 4.88
N PHE A 36 0.28 -4.44 5.31
CA PHE A 36 -0.89 -4.35 4.45
C PHE A 36 -1.00 -2.97 3.81
N GLY A 37 -0.84 -1.90 4.60
CA GLY A 37 -0.85 -0.52 4.09
C GLY A 37 0.23 -0.26 3.02
N GLY A 38 1.44 -0.77 3.22
CA GLY A 38 2.53 -0.65 2.24
C GLY A 38 2.26 -1.40 0.94
N LEU A 39 1.60 -2.56 1.03
CA LEU A 39 1.21 -3.38 -0.12
C LEU A 39 0.11 -2.72 -0.97
N ILE A 40 -0.87 -2.05 -0.34
CA ILE A 40 -2.03 -1.48 -1.06
C ILE A 40 -1.88 0.00 -1.44
N SER A 41 -0.87 0.69 -0.92
CA SER A 41 -0.69 2.13 -1.14
C SER A 41 -0.20 2.53 -2.55
N PRO A 42 0.61 1.72 -3.26
CA PRO A 42 0.88 1.95 -4.68
C PRO A 42 -0.39 1.98 -5.52
N THR A 43 -0.47 2.89 -6.49
CA THR A 43 -1.65 3.06 -7.35
C THR A 43 -1.36 2.62 -8.78
N ASP A 44 -2.24 1.81 -9.36
CA ASP A 44 -2.12 1.31 -10.73
C ASP A 44 -2.65 2.34 -11.76
N PRO A 45 -1.78 2.91 -12.62
CA PRO A 45 -2.18 3.89 -13.60
C PRO A 45 -2.94 3.25 -14.76
N ILE A 46 -2.80 1.94 -15.01
CA ILE A 46 -3.43 1.22 -16.11
C ILE A 46 -4.95 1.23 -15.93
N ALA A 47 -5.41 0.96 -14.70
CA ALA A 47 -6.82 0.98 -14.35
C ALA A 47 -7.46 2.35 -14.62
N VAL A 48 -6.77 3.43 -14.24
CA VAL A 48 -7.26 4.80 -14.40
C VAL A 48 -7.14 5.28 -15.87
N MET A 49 -6.12 4.81 -16.60
CA MET A 49 -5.88 5.22 -17.99
C MET A 49 -6.98 4.79 -18.95
N GLY A 50 -7.67 3.68 -18.68
CA GLY A 50 -8.82 3.22 -19.47
C GLY A 50 -9.98 4.21 -19.52
N VAL A 51 -10.17 4.97 -18.43
CA VAL A 51 -11.19 6.04 -18.34
C VAL A 51 -10.62 7.36 -18.86
N LEU A 52 -9.40 7.71 -18.45
CA LEU A 52 -8.77 8.99 -18.78
C LEU A 52 -8.48 9.17 -20.29
N ARG A 53 -8.22 8.08 -21.02
CA ARG A 53 -8.07 8.15 -22.49
C ARG A 53 -9.35 8.60 -23.20
N GLN A 54 -10.52 8.35 -22.63
CA GLN A 54 -11.80 8.83 -23.16
C GLN A 54 -11.93 10.35 -23.04
N ALA A 55 -11.23 10.95 -22.06
CA ALA A 55 -11.22 12.40 -21.81
C ALA A 55 -10.22 13.19 -22.69
N ARG A 56 -9.58 12.57 -23.69
CA ARG A 56 -8.61 13.20 -24.62
C ARG A 56 -7.48 13.95 -23.91
N LEU A 57 -6.91 13.32 -22.88
CA LEU A 57 -5.79 13.90 -22.12
C LEU A 57 -4.53 14.11 -22.98
N PRO A 58 -3.79 15.21 -22.78
CA PRO A 58 -2.51 15.43 -23.45
C PRO A 58 -1.50 14.34 -23.10
N LYS A 59 -0.70 13.92 -24.09
CA LYS A 59 0.32 12.87 -23.94
C LYS A 59 1.33 13.13 -22.81
N ALA A 60 1.66 14.40 -22.58
CA ALA A 60 2.54 14.79 -21.48
C ALA A 60 1.95 14.47 -20.10
N LEU A 61 0.64 14.61 -19.92
CA LEU A 61 -0.04 14.32 -18.66
C LEU A 61 -0.22 12.81 -18.45
N GLU A 62 -0.51 12.05 -19.52
CA GLU A 62 -0.49 10.58 -19.51
C GLU A 62 0.88 10.05 -19.02
N MET A 63 1.97 10.54 -19.60
CA MET A 63 3.33 10.15 -19.19
C MET A 63 3.65 10.54 -17.74
N LYS A 64 3.16 11.70 -17.28
CA LYS A 64 3.38 12.14 -15.90
C LYS A 64 2.66 11.25 -14.89
N ILE A 65 1.42 10.86 -15.17
CA ILE A 65 0.63 9.96 -14.32
C ILE A 65 1.29 8.59 -14.24
N VAL A 66 1.69 8.02 -15.39
CA VAL A 66 2.40 6.73 -15.43
C VAL A 66 3.71 6.78 -14.64
N GLY A 67 4.50 7.86 -14.82
CA GLY A 67 5.75 8.05 -14.09
C GLY A 67 5.55 8.21 -12.58
N GLU A 68 4.50 8.93 -12.16
CA GLU A 68 4.16 9.08 -10.75
C GLU A 68 3.76 7.74 -10.12
N SER A 69 2.95 6.95 -10.81
CA SER A 69 2.58 5.62 -10.36
C SER A 69 3.76 4.66 -10.30
N LEU A 70 4.62 4.62 -11.32
CA LEU A 70 5.80 3.75 -11.30
C LEU A 70 6.74 4.09 -10.13
N PHE A 71 6.90 5.38 -9.82
CA PHE A 71 7.69 5.81 -8.67
C PHE A 71 7.04 5.37 -7.35
N ASN A 72 5.72 5.45 -7.26
CA ASN A 72 4.98 5.07 -6.06
C ASN A 72 5.05 3.57 -5.78
N ASP A 73 5.12 2.73 -6.83
CA ASP A 73 5.27 1.28 -6.74
C ASP A 73 6.63 0.90 -6.15
N GLY A 74 7.70 1.51 -6.67
CA GLY A 74 9.04 1.35 -6.11
C GLY A 74 9.11 1.75 -4.62
N VAL A 75 8.46 2.86 -4.24
CA VAL A 75 8.39 3.28 -2.83
C VAL A 75 7.59 2.30 -1.98
N GLY A 76 6.46 1.80 -2.47
CA GLY A 76 5.62 0.84 -1.75
C GLY A 76 6.37 -0.47 -1.47
N VAL A 77 7.08 -1.01 -2.46
CA VAL A 77 7.92 -2.20 -2.28
C VAL A 77 9.00 -1.97 -1.23
N VAL A 78 9.69 -0.81 -1.26
CA VAL A 78 10.70 -0.47 -0.25
C VAL A 78 10.08 -0.35 1.14
N LEU A 79 8.94 0.33 1.28
CA LEU A 79 8.24 0.44 2.56
C LEU A 79 7.82 -0.93 3.09
N PHE A 80 7.25 -1.77 2.24
CA PHE A 80 6.86 -3.13 2.60
C PHE A 80 8.05 -3.93 3.13
N LEU A 81 9.19 -3.92 2.41
CA LEU A 81 10.39 -4.62 2.83
C LEU A 81 10.96 -4.06 4.14
N VAL A 82 10.98 -2.73 4.31
CA VAL A 82 11.45 -2.11 5.56
C VAL A 82 10.59 -2.56 6.74
N VAL A 83 9.27 -2.48 6.62
CA VAL A 83 8.37 -2.91 7.70
C VAL A 83 8.48 -4.42 7.95
N LEU A 84 8.64 -5.23 6.90
CA LEU A 84 8.81 -6.68 7.03
C LEU A 84 10.04 -7.03 7.85
N ASN A 85 11.14 -6.32 7.65
CA ASN A 85 12.37 -6.50 8.43
C ASN A 85 12.25 -6.03 9.89
N LEU A 86 11.25 -5.20 10.20
CA LEU A 86 10.95 -4.78 11.58
C LEU A 86 10.03 -5.78 12.30
N VAL A 87 9.38 -6.71 11.59
CA VAL A 87 8.55 -7.74 12.22
C VAL A 87 9.45 -8.72 12.99
N PRO A 88 9.27 -8.87 14.31
CA PRO A 88 9.99 -9.86 15.09
C PRO A 88 9.72 -11.26 14.56
N LYS A 89 10.76 -12.11 14.47
CA LYS A 89 10.62 -13.50 13.98
C LYS A 89 9.63 -14.33 14.82
N GLU A 90 9.45 -13.96 16.08
CA GLU A 90 8.52 -14.59 17.02
C GLU A 90 7.04 -14.24 16.72
N MET A 91 6.78 -13.15 15.99
CA MET A 91 5.43 -12.82 15.51
C MET A 91 5.03 -13.63 14.27
N VAL A 92 5.99 -14.21 13.55
CA VAL A 92 5.73 -15.02 12.36
C VAL A 92 5.51 -16.47 12.79
N HIS A 93 4.48 -16.72 13.61
CA HIS A 93 4.02 -18.08 13.82
C HIS A 93 3.13 -18.48 12.63
N VAL A 94 3.49 -19.60 11.99
CA VAL A 94 2.79 -20.19 10.84
C VAL A 94 1.29 -20.43 11.14
N THR A 95 0.91 -20.50 12.42
CA THR A 95 -0.46 -20.61 12.91
C THR A 95 -1.33 -19.38 12.61
N ASP A 96 -0.78 -18.17 12.48
CA ASP A 96 -1.59 -16.95 12.26
C ASP A 96 -2.03 -16.78 10.79
N VAL A 97 -1.30 -17.39 9.86
CA VAL A 97 -1.63 -17.37 8.41
C VAL A 97 -2.61 -18.48 8.04
N LEU A 98 -2.68 -19.55 8.84
CA LEU A 98 -3.51 -20.75 8.60
C LEU A 98 -4.93 -20.66 9.18
N VAL A 99 -5.27 -19.57 9.86
CA VAL A 99 -6.61 -19.32 10.45
C VAL A 99 -7.41 -18.26 9.66
N LEU A 100 -6.88 -17.77 8.54
CA LEU A 100 -7.66 -17.09 7.48
C LEU A 100 -8.16 -18.12 6.46
#